data_AF-A0A4C1YUX4-F1
#
_entry.id   AF-A0A4C1YUX4-F1
#
_cell.length_a   1.000
_cell.length_b   1.000
_cell.length_c   1.000
_cell.angle_alpha   90.00
_cell.angle_beta   90.00
_cell.angle_gamma   90.00
#
_symmetry.space_group_name_H-M   'P 1'
#
loop_
_entity.id
_entity.type
_entity.pdbx_description
1 polymer ?
#
loop_
_entity_poly.entity_id
_entity_poly.type
_entity_poly.pdbx_seq_one_letter_code
_entity_poly.pdbx_strand_id
1 'polypeptide(L)'
;MVWLSCDGERPADRDALGPLAYWPRPGLPAAYFPYDNTPGYLSPIVAVQMLNPTLHQIINIRCRAWAPNIRYTDSLKERLGSTHLEIMID
;
A
#
# COMPACT_ATOMS: atom_id res chain seq x y z
N MET A 1 -6.62 14.33 -3.06
CA MET A 1 -6.10 13.31 -2.13
C MET A 1 -5.84 12.06 -2.93
N VAL A 2 -4.77 11.33 -2.60
CA VAL A 2 -4.53 9.98 -3.12
C VAL A 2 -4.84 9.00 -2.00
N TRP A 3 -5.84 8.13 -2.16
CA TRP A 3 -6.19 7.14 -1.14
C TRP A 3 -5.34 5.89 -1.28
N LEU A 4 -5.11 5.18 -0.19
CA LEU A 4 -4.34 3.94 -0.15
C LEU A 4 -5.15 2.85 0.54
N SER A 5 -5.14 1.65 -0.04
CA SER A 5 -5.71 0.45 0.58
C SER A 5 -4.79 -0.73 0.33
N CYS A 6 -4.59 -1.57 1.34
CA CYS A 6 -3.81 -2.80 1.24
C CYS A 6 -4.71 -3.99 1.55
N ASP A 7 -4.48 -5.08 0.84
CA ASP A 7 -5.26 -6.31 0.99
C ASP A 7 -4.39 -7.52 0.59
N GLY A 8 -4.79 -8.71 1.02
CA GLY A 8 -4.17 -9.97 0.58
C GLY A 8 -4.41 -10.23 -0.90
N GLU A 9 -3.39 -10.72 -1.62
CA GLU A 9 -3.51 -10.99 -3.06
C GLU A 9 -4.40 -12.19 -3.38
N ARG A 10 -4.44 -13.19 -2.50
CA ARG A 10 -5.28 -14.39 -2.62
C ARG A 10 -6.16 -14.54 -1.38
N PRO A 11 -7.24 -15.33 -1.43
CA PRO A 11 -8.10 -15.56 -0.27
C PRO A 11 -7.32 -16.01 0.99
N ALA A 12 -6.36 -16.93 0.83
CA ALA A 12 -5.50 -17.37 1.93
C ALA A 12 -4.61 -16.24 2.49
N ASP A 13 -4.14 -15.31 1.64
CA ASP A 13 -3.37 -14.16 2.10
C ASP A 13 -4.26 -13.16 2.86
N ARG A 14 -5.52 -12.98 2.43
CA ARG A 14 -6.48 -12.10 3.13
C ARG A 14 -6.78 -12.59 4.54
N ASP A 15 -7.02 -13.88 4.66
CA ASP A 15 -7.29 -14.52 5.95
C ASP A 15 -6.06 -14.45 6.86
N ALA A 16 -4.86 -14.61 6.30
CA ALA A 16 -3.60 -14.56 7.03
C ALA A 16 -3.14 -13.14 7.41
N LEU A 17 -3.48 -12.12 6.63
CA LEU A 17 -3.04 -10.74 6.87
C LEU A 17 -3.66 -10.13 8.14
N GLY A 18 -4.91 -10.49 8.43
CA GLY A 18 -5.68 -9.91 9.53
C GLY A 18 -5.97 -8.41 9.34
N PRO A 19 -6.41 -7.73 10.41
CA PRO A 19 -6.76 -6.31 10.34
C PRO A 19 -5.53 -5.41 10.22
N LEU A 20 -5.69 -4.31 9.46
CA LEU A 20 -4.66 -3.31 9.21
C LEU A 20 -5.00 -1.97 9.86
N ALA A 21 -3.98 -1.27 10.35
CA ALA A 21 -4.05 0.13 10.74
C ALA A 21 -3.16 1.00 9.86
N TYR A 22 -3.63 2.21 9.53
CA TYR A 22 -2.92 3.16 8.67
C TYR A 22 -2.52 4.39 9.47
N TRP A 23 -1.26 4.79 9.37
CA TRP A 23 -0.72 5.98 10.03
C TRP A 23 -0.08 6.94 9.02
N PRO A 24 -0.37 8.25 9.08
CA PRO A 24 -1.37 8.89 9.95
C PRO A 24 -2.82 8.67 9.48
N ARG A 25 -3.02 8.19 8.24
CA ARG A 25 -4.33 7.97 7.60
C ARG A 25 -4.15 7.14 6.32
N PRO A 26 -5.19 6.49 5.76
CA PRO A 26 -5.09 5.65 4.56
C PRO A 26 -4.96 6.48 3.26
N GLY A 27 -3.96 7.34 3.15
CA GLY A 27 -3.74 8.14 1.94
C GLY A 27 -2.73 9.27 2.09
N LEU A 28 -2.37 9.85 0.94
CA LEU A 28 -1.41 10.93 0.80
C LEU A 28 -2.15 12.29 0.63
N PRO A 29 -1.82 13.31 1.44
CA PRO A 29 -2.43 14.63 1.33
C PRO A 29 -2.16 15.29 -0.02
N ALA A 30 -3.14 16.01 -0.56
CA ALA A 30 -3.00 16.71 -1.84
C ALA A 30 -1.98 17.85 -1.77
N ALA A 31 -1.69 18.39 -0.59
CA ALA A 31 -0.75 19.49 -0.37
C ALA A 31 0.70 19.18 -0.78
N TYR A 32 1.05 17.90 -0.94
CA TYR A 32 2.37 17.47 -1.43
C TYR A 32 2.45 17.43 -2.97
N PHE A 33 1.38 17.80 -3.68
CA PHE A 33 1.30 17.75 -5.13
C PHE A 33 0.82 19.10 -5.70
N PRO A 34 1.26 19.49 -6.92
CA PRO A 34 2.22 18.79 -7.77
C PRO A 34 3.66 18.93 -7.25
N TYR A 35 4.54 18.02 -7.69
CA TYR A 35 5.99 18.19 -7.50
C TYR A 35 6.53 19.21 -8.50
N ASP A 36 7.17 20.26 -7.99
CA ASP A 36 7.64 21.43 -8.75
C ASP A 36 9.17 21.62 -8.72
N ASN A 37 9.92 20.55 -8.41
CA ASN A 37 11.38 20.57 -8.21
C ASN A 37 11.86 21.43 -7.03
N THR A 38 11.01 21.66 -6.02
CA THR A 38 11.41 22.32 -4.78
C THR A 38 12.60 21.58 -4.11
N PRO A 39 13.73 22.26 -3.86
CA PRO A 39 14.85 21.68 -3.12
C PRO A 39 14.44 21.23 -1.72
N GLY A 40 14.82 20.01 -1.34
CA GLY A 40 14.47 19.44 -0.03
C GLY A 40 13.03 18.91 0.06
N TYR A 41 12.31 18.78 -1.06
CA TYR A 41 11.00 18.13 -1.08
C TYR A 41 11.07 16.71 -0.49
N LEU A 42 10.15 16.42 0.43
CA LEU A 42 9.96 15.10 1.04
C LEU A 42 8.64 14.52 0.56
N SER A 43 8.71 13.40 -0.16
CA SER A 43 7.52 12.64 -0.56
C SER A 43 6.74 12.18 0.68
N PRO A 44 5.40 12.34 0.69
CA PRO A 44 4.59 11.86 1.80
C PRO A 44 4.66 10.33 1.88
N ILE A 45 4.62 9.80 3.11
CA ILE A 45 4.59 8.37 3.38
C ILE A 45 3.35 7.99 4.20
N VAL A 46 2.93 6.74 4.09
CA VAL A 46 1.91 6.13 4.95
C VAL A 46 2.49 4.83 5.48
N ALA A 47 2.42 4.65 6.80
CA ALA A 47 2.76 3.38 7.43
C ALA A 47 1.51 2.51 7.52
N VAL A 48 1.69 1.23 7.20
CA VAL A 48 0.65 0.20 7.30
C VAL A 48 1.10 -0.79 8.36
N GLN A 49 0.36 -0.84 9.46
CA GLN A 49 0.62 -1.74 10.58
C GLN A 49 -0.30 -2.94 10.47
N MET A 50 0.28 -4.12 10.53
CA MET A 50 -0.45 -5.37 10.68
C MET A 50 -0.72 -5.59 12.16
N LEU A 51 -2.00 -5.72 12.53
CA LEU A 51 -2.39 -5.81 13.94
C LEU A 51 -2.39 -7.25 14.44
N ASN A 52 -2.72 -8.21 13.58
CA ASN A 52 -2.76 -9.63 13.94
C ASN A 52 -2.55 -10.53 12.69
N PRO A 53 -1.33 -10.52 12.10
CA PRO A 53 -1.00 -11.41 10.98
C PRO A 53 -0.71 -12.84 11.48
N THR A 54 -0.95 -13.83 10.63
CA THR A 54 -0.55 -15.22 10.89
C THR A 54 0.96 -15.38 10.87
N LEU A 55 1.50 -16.10 11.85
CA LEU A 55 2.94 -16.40 11.96
C LEU A 55 3.34 -17.61 11.12
N HIS A 56 4.63 -17.69 10.76
CA HIS A 56 5.23 -18.78 9.99
C HIS A 56 4.56 -19.08 8.65
N GLN A 57 3.91 -18.07 8.06
CA GLN A 57 3.24 -18.16 6.78
C GLN A 57 3.66 -16.98 5.90
N ILE A 58 3.94 -17.23 4.62
CA ILE A 58 4.18 -16.17 3.64
C ILE A 58 2.83 -15.52 3.31
N ILE A 59 2.75 -14.20 3.46
CA ILE A 59 1.58 -13.39 3.16
C ILE A 59 1.91 -12.43 2.00
N ASN A 60 1.17 -12.58 0.90
CA ASN A 60 1.28 -11.70 -0.27
C ASN A 60 0.31 -10.54 -0.12
N ILE A 61 0.83 -9.32 -0.03
CA ILE A 61 0.04 -8.11 0.20
C ILE A 61 0.14 -7.21 -1.03
N ARG A 62 -1.00 -6.67 -1.46
CA ARG A 62 -1.07 -5.62 -2.49
C ARG A 62 -1.60 -4.34 -1.91
N CYS A 63 -0.79 -3.29 -1.97
CA CYS A 63 -1.20 -1.94 -1.62
C CYS A 63 -1.48 -1.12 -2.88
N ARG A 64 -2.73 -0.67 -3.06
CA ARG A 64 -3.19 0.12 -4.21
C ARG A 64 -3.39 1.58 -3.84
N ALA A 65 -2.95 2.46 -4.73
CA ALA A 65 -3.27 3.88 -4.70
C ALA A 65 -4.49 4.21 -5.58
N TRP A 66 -5.34 5.11 -5.09
CA TRP A 66 -6.57 5.51 -5.76
C TRP A 66 -6.60 7.02 -5.94
N ALA A 67 -6.56 7.44 -7.19
CA ALA A 67 -6.87 8.80 -7.63
C ALA A 67 -7.28 8.75 -9.11
N PRO A 68 -8.05 9.72 -9.62
CA PRO A 68 -8.50 9.72 -11.03
C PRO A 68 -7.35 9.64 -12.06
N ASN A 69 -6.17 10.13 -11.70
CA ASN A 69 -4.97 10.18 -12.54
C ASN A 69 -3.99 9.02 -12.29
N ILE A 70 -4.32 8.04 -11.44
CA ILE A 70 -3.48 6.87 -11.19
C ILE A 70 -4.01 5.69 -12.00
N ARG A 71 -3.19 5.25 -12.97
CA ARG A 71 -3.48 4.04 -13.76
C ARG A 71 -3.17 2.81 -12.90
N TYR A 72 -4.17 1.96 -12.70
CA TYR A 72 -4.00 0.66 -12.07
C TYR A 72 -3.89 -0.42 -13.15
N THR A 73 -2.93 -1.32 -13.00
CA THR A 73 -2.78 -2.51 -13.84
C THR A 73 -2.69 -3.75 -12.97
N ASP A 74 -3.52 -4.75 -13.26
CA ASP A 74 -3.52 -6.03 -12.55
C ASP A 74 -2.46 -7.01 -13.12
N SER A 75 -1.34 -6.47 -13.59
CA SER A 75 -0.27 -7.24 -14.25
C SER A 75 0.83 -7.57 -13.24
N LEU A 76 1.26 -8.83 -13.21
CA LEU A 76 2.40 -9.25 -12.41
C LEU A 76 3.75 -8.70 -12.93
N LYS A 77 3.81 -8.32 -14.21
CA LYS A 77 5.03 -7.80 -14.86
C LYS A 77 5.09 -6.27 -14.86
N GLU A 78 3.95 -5.61 -15.01
CA GLU A 78 3.84 -4.16 -15.09
C GLU A 78 2.84 -3.68 -14.05
N ARG A 79 3.29 -3.53 -12.80
CA ARG A 79 2.47 -3.04 -11.70
C ARG A 79 2.46 -1.52 -11.70
N LEU A 80 1.35 -0.92 -12.11
CA LEU A 80 1.11 0.52 -12.02
C LEU A 80 0.03 0.78 -10.96
N GLY A 81 0.20 1.85 -10.19
CA GLY A 81 -0.78 2.25 -9.18
C GLY A 81 -0.91 1.28 -7.98
N SER A 82 -0.05 0.28 -7.88
CA SER A 82 0.02 -0.62 -6.74
C SER A 82 1.42 -1.14 -6.50
N THR A 83 1.73 -1.51 -5.26
CA THR A 83 2.94 -2.25 -4.89
C THR A 83 2.58 -3.62 -4.36
N HIS A 84 3.49 -4.58 -4.56
CA HIS A 84 3.42 -5.93 -4.04
C HIS A 84 4.47 -6.07 -2.94
N LEU A 85 4.05 -6.65 -1.81
CA LEU A 85 4.89 -6.93 -0.65
C LEU A 85 4.72 -8.41 -0.30
N GLU A 86 5.81 -9.08 -0.01
CA GLU A 86 5.83 -10.45 0.50
C GLU A 86 6.49 -10.42 1.87
N ILE A 87 5.81 -10.98 2.87
CA ILE A 87 6.30 -10.99 4.25
C ILE A 87 6.08 -12.35 4.89
N MET A 88 6.92 -12.69 5.86
CA MET A 88 6.73 -13.79 6.79
C MET A 88 7.26 -13.32 8.14
N ILE A 89 6.50 -13.59 9.20
CA ILE A 89 6.88 -13.26 10.57
C ILE A 89 7.11 -14.58 11.30
N ASP A 90 8.31 -14.73 11.86
CA ASP A 90 8.71 -15.86 12.69
C ASP A 90 8.20 -15.69 14.13
#